data_AF-A0A7X2MTX9-F1
#
_entry.id   AF-A0A7X2MTX9-F1
#
_cell.length_a   1.000
_cell.length_b   1.000
_cell.length_c   1.000
_cell.angle_alpha   90.00
_cell.angle_beta   90.00
_cell.angle_gamma   90.00
#
_symmetry.space_group_name_H-M   'P 1'
#
loop_
_entity.id
_entity.type
_entity.pdbx_description
1 polymer ?
#
loop_
_entity_poly.entity_id
_entity_poly.type
_entity_poly.pdbx_seq_one_letter_code
_entity_poly.pdbx_strand_id
1 'polypeptide(L)'
;MALFKPKFITFDCYGTLIRFDMAGAAQRCFSDRVDPDAMHAFTTDFSSYRLDEVLGAWKPYYDVVSNALQRTCKKWGVRWDKADSDFIYTDCA
;
A
#
# COMPACT_ATOMS: atom_id res chain seq x y z
N MET A 1 43.73 -11.37 -12.49
CA MET A 1 42.52 -10.51 -12.54
C MET A 1 42.27 -9.96 -11.15
N ALA A 2 42.05 -8.66 -11.00
CA ALA A 2 41.71 -8.08 -9.70
C ALA A 2 40.26 -8.44 -9.33
N LEU A 3 40.03 -8.89 -8.11
CA LEU A 3 38.69 -9.21 -7.60
C LEU A 3 37.89 -7.91 -7.47
N PHE A 4 36.69 -7.84 -8.06
CA PHE A 4 35.80 -6.69 -7.91
C PHE A 4 35.35 -6.56 -6.45
N LYS A 5 35.60 -5.40 -5.82
CA LYS A 5 35.20 -5.11 -4.44
C LYS A 5 34.38 -3.81 -4.39
N PRO A 6 33.05 -3.88 -4.29
CA PRO A 6 32.21 -2.69 -4.18
C PRO A 6 32.53 -1.90 -2.91
N LYS A 7 32.51 -0.56 -3.01
CA LYS A 7 32.71 0.35 -1.86
C LYS A 7 31.42 0.67 -1.11
N PHE A 8 30.29 0.63 -1.81
CA PHE A 8 28.97 0.92 -1.27
C PHE A 8 27.97 -0.08 -1.83
N ILE A 9 26.98 -0.42 -1.01
CA ILE A 9 25.82 -1.20 -1.39
C ILE A 9 24.61 -0.47 -0.81
N THR A 10 23.67 -0.12 -1.67
CA THR A 10 22.41 0.52 -1.28
C THR A 10 21.30 -0.50 -1.39
N PHE A 11 20.40 -0.50 -0.41
CA PHE A 11 19.22 -1.35 -0.39
C PHE A 11 17.99 -0.46 -0.48
N ASP A 12 17.03 -0.90 -1.26
CA ASP A 12 15.66 -0.40 -1.11
C ASP A 12 15.11 -0.81 0.26
N CYS A 13 14.11 -0.09 0.77
CA CYS A 13 13.50 -0.39 2.06
C CYS A 13 12.39 -1.45 1.91
N TYR A 14 11.38 -1.15 1.10
CA TYR A 14 10.11 -1.88 1.09
C TYR A 14 10.20 -3.18 0.28
N GLY A 15 10.03 -4.33 0.95
CA GLY A 15 10.16 -5.64 0.31
C GLY A 15 11.61 -6.09 0.12
N THR A 16 12.59 -5.27 0.52
CA THR A 16 14.02 -5.63 0.54
C THR A 16 14.55 -5.70 1.98
N LEU A 17 14.43 -4.61 2.75
CA LEU A 17 14.87 -4.57 4.16
C LEU A 17 13.74 -4.88 5.15
N ILE A 18 12.50 -4.52 4.82
CA ILE A 18 11.32 -4.79 5.65
C ILE A 18 10.25 -5.56 4.88
N ARG A 19 9.43 -6.33 5.61
CA ARG A 19 8.27 -7.01 5.02
C ARG A 19 7.13 -6.01 4.87
N PHE A 20 7.06 -5.41 3.69
CA PHE A 20 6.05 -4.41 3.38
C PHE A 20 4.72 -5.04 2.94
N ASP A 21 3.81 -5.29 3.89
CA ASP A 21 2.55 -6.03 3.70
C ASP A 21 1.32 -5.11 3.61
N MET A 22 1.22 -4.37 2.50
CA MET A 22 0.10 -3.45 2.28
C MET A 22 -1.26 -4.17 2.12
N ALA A 23 -1.26 -5.32 1.44
CA ALA A 23 -2.48 -6.07 1.19
C ALA A 23 -3.04 -6.69 2.48
N GLY A 24 -2.17 -7.28 3.31
CA GLY A 24 -2.59 -7.80 4.60
C GLY A 24 -3.03 -6.70 5.56
N ALA A 25 -2.38 -5.53 5.56
CA ALA A 25 -2.83 -4.38 6.37
C ALA A 25 -4.23 -3.93 5.97
N ALA A 26 -4.50 -3.82 4.66
CA ALA A 26 -5.83 -3.50 4.15
C ALA A 26 -6.86 -4.58 4.51
N GLN A 27 -6.51 -5.86 4.40
CA GLN A 27 -7.38 -6.97 4.79
C GLN A 27 -7.74 -6.91 6.28
N ARG A 28 -6.77 -6.66 7.16
CA ARG A 28 -7.00 -6.51 8.61
C ARG A 28 -7.93 -5.32 8.89
N CYS A 29 -7.67 -4.18 8.27
CA CYS A 29 -8.41 -2.93 8.44
C CYS A 29 -9.89 -3.04 8.00
N PHE A 30 -10.18 -3.77 6.93
CA PHE A 30 -11.51 -3.85 6.32
C PHE A 30 -12.20 -5.20 6.47
N SER A 31 -11.68 -6.10 7.31
CA SER A 31 -12.22 -7.45 7.51
C SER A 31 -13.68 -7.49 7.98
N ASP A 32 -14.16 -6.43 8.63
CA ASP A 32 -15.52 -6.25 9.11
C ASP A 32 -16.45 -5.55 8.10
N ARG A 33 -15.86 -4.94 7.05
CA ARG A 33 -16.54 -4.05 6.10
C ARG A 33 -16.56 -4.57 4.67
N VAL A 34 -15.69 -5.51 4.34
CA VAL A 34 -15.58 -6.13 3.02
C VAL A 34 -15.78 -7.63 3.19
N ASP A 35 -16.68 -8.19 2.37
CA ASP A 35 -16.94 -9.62 2.35
C ASP A 35 -15.63 -10.42 2.11
N PRO A 36 -15.38 -11.52 2.85
CA PRO A 36 -14.17 -12.32 2.69
C PRO A 36 -13.92 -12.78 1.25
N ASP A 37 -14.97 -13.13 0.49
CA ASP A 37 -14.85 -13.58 -0.89
C ASP A 37 -14.51 -12.43 -1.85
N ALA A 38 -14.85 -11.19 -1.47
CA ALA A 38 -14.54 -9.97 -2.20
C ALA A 38 -13.18 -9.35 -1.85
N MET A 39 -12.58 -9.74 -0.72
CA MET A 39 -11.38 -9.09 -0.17
C MET A 39 -10.18 -9.08 -1.12
N HIS A 40 -9.98 -10.16 -1.88
CA HIS A 40 -8.90 -10.22 -2.87
C HIS A 40 -9.08 -9.19 -3.99
N ALA A 41 -10.32 -9.02 -4.47
CA ALA A 41 -10.62 -8.03 -5.50
C ALA A 41 -10.49 -6.59 -4.95
N PHE A 42 -10.92 -6.35 -3.70
CA PHE A 42 -10.75 -5.06 -3.01
C PHE A 42 -9.27 -4.65 -2.92
N THR A 43 -8.41 -5.55 -2.44
CA THR A 43 -6.97 -5.29 -2.32
C THR A 43 -6.26 -5.16 -3.66
N THR A 44 -6.74 -5.87 -4.70
CA THR A 44 -6.26 -5.72 -6.09
C THR A 44 -6.54 -4.32 -6.63
N ASP A 45 -7.76 -3.81 -6.42
CA ASP A 45 -8.13 -2.45 -6.81
C ASP A 45 -7.32 -1.40 -6.04
N PHE A 46 -7.12 -1.61 -4.73
CA PHE A 46 -6.28 -0.75 -3.94
C PHE A 46 -4.84 -0.69 -4.46
N SER A 47 -4.27 -1.83 -4.84
CA SER A 47 -2.95 -1.87 -5.47
C SER A 47 -2.92 -1.11 -6.79
N SER A 48 -3.96 -1.28 -7.61
CA SER A 48 -4.06 -0.61 -8.91
C SER A 48 -4.19 0.90 -8.78
N TYR A 49 -4.96 1.39 -7.80
CA TYR A 49 -5.06 2.82 -7.54
C TYR A 49 -3.78 3.42 -6.96
N ARG A 50 -2.99 2.68 -6.17
CA ARG A 50 -1.66 3.16 -5.73
C ARG A 50 -0.72 3.37 -6.92
N LEU A 51 -0.76 2.48 -7.92
CA LEU A 51 0.00 2.65 -9.15
C LEU A 51 -0.46 3.90 -9.92
N ASP A 52 -1.77 4.14 -10.02
CA ASP A 52 -2.31 5.31 -10.69
C ASP A 52 -1.92 6.63 -9.97
N GLU A 53 -1.93 6.65 -8.64
CA GLU A 53 -1.59 7.83 -7.83
C GLU A 53 -0.15 8.33 -8.02
N VAL A 54 0.78 7.46 -8.43
CA VAL A 54 2.19 7.83 -8.68
C VAL A 54 2.46 8.31 -10.11
N LEU A 55 1.49 8.21 -11.03
CA LEU A 55 1.64 8.68 -12.41
C LEU A 55 1.43 10.21 -12.55
N GLY A 56 0.92 10.87 -11.51
CA GLY A 56 0.65 12.30 -11.49
C GLY A 56 1.79 13.15 -10.92
N ALA A 57 1.45 14.38 -10.50
CA ALA A 57 2.38 15.24 -9.78
C ALA A 57 2.87 14.55 -8.50
N TRP A 58 4.15 14.79 -8.17
CA TRP A 58 4.75 14.23 -6.96
C TRP A 58 3.93 14.59 -5.71
N LYS A 59 3.81 13.62 -4.81
CA LYS A 59 3.19 13.78 -3.49
C LYS A 59 3.85 12.84 -2.47
N PRO A 60 3.79 13.16 -1.17
CA PRO A 60 4.21 12.25 -0.11
C PRO A 60 3.59 10.85 -0.25
N TYR A 61 4.35 9.82 0.13
CA TYR A 61 3.88 8.44 -0.02
C TYR A 61 2.62 8.14 0.81
N TYR A 62 2.46 8.78 1.96
CA TYR A 62 1.20 8.71 2.72
C TYR A 62 0.00 9.15 1.88
N ASP A 63 0.13 10.24 1.11
CA ASP A 63 -0.96 10.74 0.27
C ASP A 63 -1.26 9.79 -0.90
N VAL A 64 -0.24 9.15 -1.48
CA VAL A 64 -0.43 8.07 -2.47
C VAL A 64 -1.30 6.95 -1.89
N VAL A 65 -0.98 6.49 -0.68
CA VAL A 65 -1.70 5.41 0.00
C VAL A 65 -3.12 5.85 0.39
N SER A 66 -3.27 7.03 1.00
CA SER A 66 -4.57 7.52 1.47
C SER A 66 -5.53 7.80 0.31
N ASN A 67 -5.06 8.44 -0.77
CA ASN A 67 -5.90 8.73 -1.94
C ASN A 67 -6.32 7.44 -2.65
N ALA A 68 -5.40 6.49 -2.83
CA ALA A 68 -5.72 5.19 -3.42
C ALA A 68 -6.76 4.44 -2.59
N LEU A 69 -6.65 4.49 -1.26
CA LEU A 69 -7.61 3.85 -0.36
C LEU A 69 -9.00 4.49 -0.45
N GLN A 70 -9.07 5.83 -0.45
CA GLN A 70 -10.32 6.58 -0.62
C GLN A 70 -11.01 6.21 -1.93
N ARG A 71 -10.26 6.14 -3.03
CA ARG A 71 -10.77 5.74 -4.35
C ARG A 71 -11.26 4.29 -4.37
N THR A 72 -10.55 3.39 -3.70
CA THR A 72 -10.96 2.00 -3.53
C THR A 72 -12.28 1.91 -2.75
N CYS A 73 -12.34 2.51 -1.56
CA CYS A 73 -13.54 2.49 -0.73
C CYS A 73 -14.74 3.08 -1.46
N LYS A 74 -14.55 4.18 -2.20
CA LYS A 74 -15.60 4.78 -3.05
C LYS A 74 -16.08 3.81 -4.14
N LYS A 75 -15.18 3.12 -4.85
CA LYS A 75 -15.55 2.12 -5.87
C LYS A 75 -16.38 0.98 -5.28
N TRP A 76 -16.04 0.55 -4.07
CA TRP A 76 -16.64 -0.60 -3.41
C TRP A 76 -17.85 -0.26 -2.53
N GLY A 77 -18.22 1.02 -2.41
CA GLY A 77 -19.31 1.45 -1.53
C GLY A 77 -19.01 1.26 -0.04
N VAL A 78 -17.73 1.14 0.32
CA VAL A 78 -17.28 0.93 1.70
C VAL A 78 -17.02 2.28 2.35
N ARG A 79 -17.42 2.43 3.62
CA ARG A 79 -17.12 3.64 4.39
C ARG A 79 -15.62 3.71 4.67
N TRP A 80 -15.03 4.85 4.31
CA TRP A 80 -13.67 5.23 4.66
C TRP A 80 -13.69 6.33 5.71
N ASP A 81 -12.79 6.23 6.68
CA ASP A 81 -12.43 7.30 7.61
C ASP A 81 -10.90 7.49 7.62
N LYS A 82 -10.42 8.67 8.03
CA LYS A 82 -8.97 8.97 8.05
C LYS A 82 -8.15 7.93 8.84
N ALA A 83 -8.73 7.41 9.92
CA ALA A 83 -8.11 6.39 10.76
C ALA A 83 -7.75 5.11 9.98
N ASP A 84 -8.48 4.78 8.91
CA ASP A 84 -8.16 3.61 8.07
C ASP A 84 -6.85 3.80 7.31
N SER A 85 -6.60 5.01 6.81
CA SER A 85 -5.34 5.36 6.15
C SER A 85 -4.18 5.36 7.14
N ASP A 86 -4.38 5.93 8.32
CA ASP A 86 -3.36 5.96 9.38
C ASP A 86 -3.00 4.53 9.85
N PHE A 87 -4.02 3.67 10.02
CA PHE A 87 -3.82 2.27 10.38
C PHE A 87 -3.03 1.54 9.31
N ILE A 88 -3.47 1.57 8.04
CA ILE A 88 -2.80 0.86 6.96
C ILE A 88 -1.36 1.35 6.78
N TYR A 89 -1.13 2.66 6.86
CA TYR A 89 0.21 3.23 6.70
C TYR A 89 1.17 2.80 7.83
N THR A 90 0.65 2.59 9.04
CA THR A 90 1.43 2.15 10.20
C THR A 90 1.66 0.63 10.19
N ASP A 91 0.62 -0.14 9.87
CA ASP A 91 0.61 -1.60 9.98
C ASP A 91 1.28 -2.32 8.80
N CYS A 92 1.43 -1.65 7.64
CA CYS A 92 2.05 -2.26 6.46
C CYS A 92 3.59 -2.34 6.53
N ALA A 93 4.23 -1.69 7.51
CA ALA A 93 5.69 -1.58 7.63
C ALA A 93 6.29 -2.57 8.64
#